data_AF-W6TYJ9-F1
#
_entry.id   AF-W6TYJ9-F1
#
_cell.length_a   1.000
_cell.length_b   1.000
_cell.length_c   1.000
_cell.angle_alpha   90.00
_cell.angle_beta   90.00
_cell.angle_gamma   90.00
#
_symmetry.space_group_name_H-M   'P 1'
#
loop_
_entity.id
_entity.type
_entity.pdbx_description
1 polymer ?
#
loop_
_entity_poly.entity_id
_entity_poly.type
_entity_poly.pdbx_seq_one_letter_code
_entity_poly.pdbx_strand_id
1 'polypeptide(L)'
;MPFEPTPEEAARMAKHVYGDDVALTGGWKQIKQYNRESGLKSALYERALSGGEKEYTYATAGTEDLLKDGVADAKQLAGISVQYKESTEIAKGLKGKLDGAELSFTGHSLGEGLAEANSIATGDKAITFNAAGV
;
A
#
# COMPACT_ATOMS: atom_id res chain seq x y z
N MET A 1 20.35 -8.94 4.00
CA MET A 1 19.94 -7.85 3.10
C MET A 1 18.80 -7.13 3.78
N PRO A 2 18.57 -5.83 3.58
CA PRO A 2 17.37 -5.20 4.15
C PRO A 2 16.12 -5.91 3.59
N PHE A 3 15.17 -6.17 4.48
CA PHE A 3 13.92 -6.85 4.19
C PHE A 3 12.91 -5.81 3.70
N GLU A 4 12.98 -5.47 2.41
CA GLU A 4 12.03 -4.59 1.74
C GLU A 4 12.01 -4.90 0.23
N PRO A 5 10.88 -4.62 -0.46
CA PRO A 5 10.82 -4.75 -1.91
C PRO A 5 11.79 -3.78 -2.59
N THR A 6 12.28 -4.16 -3.77
CA THR A 6 12.96 -3.19 -4.64
C THR A 6 11.98 -2.11 -5.10
N PRO A 7 12.46 -0.91 -5.52
CA PRO A 7 11.57 0.09 -6.09
C PRO A 7 10.73 -0.42 -7.27
N GLU A 8 11.27 -1.31 -8.11
CA GLU A 8 10.50 -1.91 -9.20
C GLU A 8 9.39 -2.83 -8.68
N GLU A 9 9.69 -3.67 -7.68
CA GLU A 9 8.70 -4.56 -7.04
C GLU A 9 7.59 -3.75 -6.36
N ALA A 10 7.97 -2.70 -5.64
CA ALA A 10 7.03 -1.80 -4.98
C ALA A 10 6.14 -1.06 -5.99
N ALA A 11 6.69 -0.56 -7.11
CA ALA A 11 5.92 0.09 -8.16
C ALA A 11 4.90 -0.87 -8.79
N ARG A 12 5.29 -2.12 -9.05
CA ARG A 12 4.39 -3.17 -9.54
C ARG A 12 3.26 -3.44 -8.57
N MET A 13 3.54 -3.52 -7.27
CA MET A 13 2.50 -3.68 -6.23
C MET A 13 1.58 -2.45 -6.11
N ALA A 14 2.13 -1.24 -6.21
CA ALA A 14 1.39 0.02 -6.19
C ALA A 14 0.47 0.18 -7.40
N LYS A 15 0.76 -0.49 -8.53
CA LYS A 15 -0.14 -0.58 -9.69
C LYS A 15 -1.11 -1.75 -9.58
N HIS A 16 -0.64 -2.93 -9.18
CA HIS A 16 -1.45 -4.15 -9.03
C HIS A 16 -2.62 -3.95 -8.04
N VAL A 17 -2.44 -3.15 -6.99
CA VAL A 17 -3.51 -2.88 -5.99
C VAL A 17 -4.76 -2.19 -6.58
N TYR A 18 -4.65 -1.53 -7.73
CA TYR A 18 -5.80 -0.98 -8.45
C TYR A 18 -6.64 -2.07 -9.15
N GLY A 19 -6.08 -3.26 -9.34
CA GLY A 19 -6.64 -4.33 -10.17
C GLY A 19 -6.06 -4.38 -11.59
N ASP A 20 -5.02 -3.58 -11.86
CA ASP A 20 -4.31 -3.59 -13.14
C ASP A 20 -3.62 -4.94 -13.39
N ASP A 21 -3.62 -5.39 -14.65
CA ASP A 21 -2.94 -6.60 -15.08
C ASP A 21 -1.42 -6.38 -15.18
N VAL A 22 -0.77 -6.38 -14.01
CA VAL A 22 0.68 -6.21 -13.86
C VAL A 22 1.27 -7.44 -13.20
N ALA A 23 2.22 -8.08 -13.87
CA ALA A 23 2.95 -9.20 -13.29
C ALA A 23 3.80 -8.73 -12.09
N LEU A 24 3.54 -9.35 -10.93
CA LEU A 24 4.42 -9.29 -9.77
C LEU A 24 5.73 -10.04 -10.07
N THR A 25 6.85 -9.52 -9.57
CA THR A 25 8.18 -10.09 -9.75
C THR A 25 8.81 -10.45 -8.41
N GLY A 26 9.99 -11.07 -8.44
CA GLY A 26 10.77 -11.33 -7.22
C GLY A 26 10.17 -12.39 -6.28
N GLY A 27 9.10 -13.09 -6.66
CA GLY A 27 8.42 -14.09 -5.81
C GLY A 27 7.34 -13.50 -4.89
N TRP A 28 7.02 -12.21 -5.06
CA TRP A 28 5.90 -11.57 -4.39
C TRP A 28 4.56 -12.12 -4.85
N LYS A 29 3.61 -12.22 -3.92
CA LYS A 29 2.25 -12.68 -4.18
C LYS A 29 1.28 -11.94 -3.28
N GLN A 30 0.15 -11.53 -3.85
CA GLN A 30 -0.94 -10.96 -3.09
C GLN A 30 -1.57 -12.05 -2.23
N ILE A 31 -1.66 -11.81 -0.92
CA ILE A 31 -2.27 -12.75 0.03
C ILE A 31 -3.59 -12.24 0.59
N LYS A 32 -3.85 -10.93 0.53
CA LYS A 32 -5.11 -10.36 1.00
C LYS A 32 -5.41 -9.02 0.35
N GLN A 33 -6.67 -8.79 0.02
CA GLN A 33 -7.20 -7.50 -0.42
C GLN A 33 -8.12 -6.92 0.66
N TYR A 34 -8.11 -5.60 0.80
CA TYR A 34 -8.96 -4.83 1.68
C TYR A 34 -9.64 -3.75 0.85
N ASN A 35 -10.96 -3.85 0.75
CA ASN A 35 -11.80 -2.84 0.12
C ASN A 35 -12.75 -2.26 1.19
N ARG A 36 -12.93 -0.95 1.19
CA ARG A 36 -13.82 -0.24 2.13
C ARG A 36 -14.79 0.66 1.39
N GLU A 37 -15.93 0.93 2.03
CA GLU A 37 -16.96 1.84 1.50
C GLU A 37 -16.47 3.28 1.35
N SER A 38 -15.42 3.67 2.09
CA SER A 38 -14.72 4.94 1.95
C SER A 38 -14.01 5.16 0.62
N GLY A 39 -13.88 4.09 -0.19
CA GLY A 39 -13.07 4.05 -1.40
C GLY A 39 -11.64 3.54 -1.18
N LEU A 40 -11.25 3.18 0.06
CA LEU A 40 -9.94 2.56 0.29
C LEU A 40 -9.86 1.23 -0.46
N LYS A 41 -8.87 1.12 -1.34
CA LYS A 41 -8.41 -0.14 -1.92
C LYS A 41 -6.96 -0.37 -1.49
N SER A 42 -6.71 -1.48 -0.84
CA SER A 42 -5.37 -1.85 -0.41
C SER A 42 -5.16 -3.36 -0.43
N ALA A 43 -3.91 -3.81 -0.42
CA ALA A 43 -3.59 -5.22 -0.45
C ALA A 43 -2.30 -5.53 0.31
N LEU A 44 -2.26 -6.71 0.92
CA LEU A 44 -1.07 -7.27 1.55
C LEU A 44 -0.43 -8.28 0.61
N TYR A 45 0.87 -8.14 0.42
CA TYR A 45 1.73 -9.02 -0.35
C TYR A 45 2.72 -9.70 0.57
N GLU A 46 3.11 -10.92 0.22
CA GLU A 46 4.17 -11.66 0.92
C GLU A 46 5.21 -12.20 -0.06
N ARG A 47 6.42 -12.38 0.44
CA ARG A 47 7.48 -13.19 -0.19
C ARG A 47 8.16 -14.04 0.86
N ALA A 48 8.48 -15.28 0.49
CA ALA A 48 9.37 -16.14 1.28
C ALA A 48 10.83 -15.85 0.91
N LEU A 49 11.69 -15.78 1.91
CA LEU A 49 13.12 -15.53 1.77
C LEU A 49 13.91 -16.83 1.86
N SER A 50 15.14 -16.81 1.37
CA SER A 50 16.02 -17.99 1.35
C SER A 50 16.26 -18.61 2.74
N GLY A 51 16.07 -17.84 3.82
CA GLY A 51 16.18 -18.29 5.22
C GLY A 51 14.90 -18.89 5.82
N GLY A 52 13.80 -18.97 5.05
CA GLY A 52 12.49 -19.42 5.55
C GLY A 52 11.65 -18.32 6.23
N GLU A 53 12.25 -17.16 6.46
CA GLU A 53 11.55 -15.94 6.89
C GLU A 53 10.62 -15.42 5.79
N LYS A 54 9.66 -14.59 6.17
CA LYS A 54 8.77 -13.89 5.24
C LYS A 54 8.90 -12.39 5.42
N GLU A 55 8.81 -11.68 4.31
CA GLU A 55 8.63 -10.23 4.30
C GLU A 55 7.29 -9.87 3.67
N TYR A 56 6.76 -8.72 4.07
CA TYR A 56 5.44 -8.25 3.71
C TYR A 56 5.48 -6.82 3.19
N THR A 57 4.61 -6.53 2.22
CA THR A 57 4.37 -5.17 1.75
C THR A 57 2.87 -4.92 1.73
N TYR A 58 2.43 -3.84 2.37
CA TYR A 58 1.06 -3.38 2.32
C TYR A 58 0.95 -2.20 1.35
N ALA A 59 0.31 -2.45 0.20
CA ALA A 59 0.12 -1.45 -0.84
C ALA A 59 -1.23 -0.75 -0.70
N THR A 60 -1.27 0.55 -0.90
CA THR A 60 -2.48 1.38 -0.89
C THR A 60 -2.66 2.06 -2.25
N ALA A 61 -3.83 1.87 -2.86
CA ALA A 61 -4.21 2.57 -4.08
C ALA A 61 -4.62 4.02 -3.73
N GLY A 62 -4.42 4.93 -4.68
CA GLY A 62 -5.05 6.24 -4.66
C GLY A 62 -6.49 6.23 -5.19
N THR A 63 -7.16 7.38 -5.12
CA THR A 63 -8.53 7.55 -5.61
C THR A 63 -8.57 7.69 -7.13
N GLU A 64 -9.40 6.88 -7.79
CA GLU A 64 -9.57 6.90 -9.24
C GLU A 64 -10.34 8.15 -9.74
N ASP A 65 -11.25 8.70 -8.94
CA ASP A 65 -12.02 9.91 -9.28
C ASP A 65 -11.19 11.21 -9.23
N LEU A 66 -10.26 11.32 -8.29
CA LEU A 66 -9.34 12.47 -8.17
C LEU A 66 -8.49 12.66 -9.44
N LEU A 67 -8.09 11.54 -10.05
CA LEU A 67 -7.25 11.53 -11.25
C LEU A 67 -8.03 11.91 -12.52
N LYS A 68 -9.36 11.82 -12.50
CA LYS A 68 -10.21 12.07 -13.67
C LYS A 68 -10.76 13.49 -13.72
N ASP A 69 -11.21 14.04 -12.59
CA ASP A 69 -12.02 15.28 -12.61
C ASP A 69 -11.34 16.52 -11.98
N GLY A 70 -10.16 16.40 -11.37
CA GLY A 70 -9.31 17.55 -10.96
C GLY A 70 -9.88 18.51 -9.91
N VAL A 71 -11.17 18.41 -9.56
CA VAL A 71 -11.87 19.21 -8.55
C VAL A 71 -12.40 18.27 -7.47
N ALA A 72 -11.84 18.36 -6.27
CA ALA A 72 -12.31 17.60 -5.12
C ALA A 72 -13.51 18.29 -4.45
N ASP A 73 -14.61 17.58 -4.23
CA ASP A 73 -15.73 18.06 -3.42
C ASP A 73 -15.56 17.73 -1.92
N ALA A 74 -16.43 18.30 -1.06
CA ALA A 74 -16.34 18.11 0.38
C ALA A 74 -16.59 16.65 0.83
N LYS A 75 -17.41 15.88 0.09
CA LYS A 75 -17.67 14.48 0.40
C LYS A 75 -16.44 13.63 0.09
N GLN A 76 -15.76 13.93 -1.00
CA GLN A 76 -14.51 13.30 -1.41
C GLN A 76 -13.40 13.54 -0.39
N LEU A 77 -13.24 14.77 0.10
CA LEU A 77 -12.28 15.09 1.17
C LEU A 77 -12.58 14.33 2.47
N ALA A 78 -13.86 14.23 2.85
CA ALA A 78 -14.27 13.43 4.00
C ALA A 78 -13.96 11.94 3.78
N GLY A 79 -14.24 11.41 2.59
CA GLY A 79 -13.90 10.03 2.21
C GLY A 79 -12.40 9.76 2.32
N ILE A 80 -11.56 10.64 1.76
CA ILE A 80 -10.10 10.56 1.87
C ILE A 80 -9.67 10.51 3.35
N SER A 81 -10.22 11.37 4.19
CA SER A 81 -9.92 11.39 5.64
C SER A 81 -10.24 10.05 6.31
N VAL A 82 -11.35 9.42 5.92
CA VAL A 82 -11.71 8.07 6.39
C VAL A 82 -10.72 7.02 5.88
N GLN A 83 -10.29 7.10 4.61
CA GLN A 83 -9.30 6.17 4.05
C GLN A 83 -7.96 6.21 4.82
N TYR A 84 -7.48 7.40 5.23
CA TYR A 84 -6.28 7.52 6.07
C TYR A 84 -6.44 6.80 7.41
N LYS A 85 -7.60 6.98 8.05
CA LYS A 85 -7.89 6.30 9.32
C LYS A 85 -7.94 4.78 9.15
N GLU A 86 -8.70 4.30 8.17
CA GLU A 86 -8.83 2.86 7.91
C GLU A 86 -7.52 2.21 7.50
N SER A 87 -6.74 2.88 6.63
CA SER A 87 -5.44 2.40 6.19
C SER A 87 -4.48 2.22 7.37
N THR A 88 -4.38 3.22 8.24
CA THR A 88 -3.50 3.17 9.41
C THR A 88 -3.96 2.16 10.47
N GLU A 89 -5.27 1.97 10.64
CA GLU A 89 -5.83 0.91 11.49
C GLU A 89 -5.47 -0.48 10.97
N ILE A 90 -5.56 -0.71 9.65
CA ILE A 90 -5.13 -1.96 9.02
C ILE A 90 -3.63 -2.15 9.21
N ALA A 91 -2.81 -1.13 8.95
CA ALA A 91 -1.36 -1.21 9.07
C ALA A 91 -0.92 -1.58 10.50
N LYS A 92 -1.48 -0.94 11.54
CA LYS A 92 -1.23 -1.29 12.94
C LYS A 92 -1.67 -2.72 13.25
N GLY A 93 -2.83 -3.12 12.76
CA GLY A 93 -3.34 -4.49 12.91
C GLY A 93 -2.47 -5.54 12.24
N LEU A 94 -1.85 -5.21 11.09
CA LEU A 94 -0.89 -6.07 10.42
C LEU A 94 0.41 -6.15 11.22
N LYS A 95 0.97 -5.02 11.65
CA LYS A 95 2.19 -4.99 12.47
C LYS A 95 2.07 -5.88 13.71
N GLY A 96 0.93 -5.83 14.40
CA GLY A 96 0.68 -6.68 15.56
C GLY A 96 0.48 -8.18 15.24
N LYS A 97 0.02 -8.54 14.04
CA LYS A 97 -0.23 -9.93 13.64
C LYS A 97 0.99 -10.62 13.03
N LEU A 98 1.92 -9.84 12.49
CA LEU A 98 3.09 -10.35 11.78
C LEU A 98 4.25 -10.69 12.75
N ASP A 99 4.09 -10.47 14.05
CA ASP A 99 4.96 -10.94 15.15
C ASP A 99 6.47 -10.79 14.87
N GLY A 100 6.88 -9.58 14.49
CA GLY A 100 8.28 -9.24 14.21
C GLY A 100 8.72 -9.48 12.77
N ALA A 101 7.88 -10.05 11.90
CA ALA A 101 8.16 -10.09 10.47
C ALA A 101 8.15 -8.68 9.87
N GLU A 102 8.96 -8.51 8.84
CA GLU A 102 9.23 -7.22 8.21
C GLU A 102 8.02 -6.79 7.38
N LEU A 103 7.56 -5.56 7.63
CA LEU A 103 6.43 -4.95 6.96
C LEU A 103 6.91 -3.66 6.32
N SER A 104 6.58 -3.46 5.05
CA SER A 104 6.83 -2.22 4.31
C SER A 104 5.54 -1.70 3.69
N PHE A 105 5.53 -0.44 3.27
CA PHE A 105 4.38 0.19 2.65
C PHE A 105 4.71 0.71 1.26
N THR A 106 3.71 0.71 0.38
CA THR A 106 3.86 1.34 -0.93
C THR A 106 2.54 1.89 -1.44
N GLY A 107 2.61 2.85 -2.35
CA GLY A 107 1.43 3.43 -2.96
C GLY A 107 1.78 4.49 -3.99
N HIS A 108 0.77 4.88 -4.75
CA HIS A 108 0.87 5.84 -5.84
C HIS A 108 -0.29 6.84 -5.77
N SER A 109 -0.07 8.10 -6.19
CA SER A 109 -1.04 9.19 -6.08
C SER A 109 -1.50 9.38 -4.62
N LEU A 110 -2.80 9.43 -4.31
CA LEU A 110 -3.27 9.44 -2.91
C LEU A 110 -2.70 8.26 -2.09
N GLY A 111 -2.45 7.12 -2.75
CA GLY A 111 -1.85 5.95 -2.14
C GLY A 111 -0.47 6.21 -1.52
N GLU A 112 0.27 7.21 -2.01
CA GLU A 112 1.54 7.62 -1.41
C GLU A 112 1.34 8.16 0.01
N GLY A 113 0.42 9.10 0.15
CA GLY A 113 0.13 9.71 1.45
C GLY A 113 -0.42 8.70 2.44
N LEU A 114 -1.21 7.72 1.98
CA LEU A 114 -1.67 6.61 2.81
C LEU A 114 -0.49 5.71 3.25
N ALA A 115 0.42 5.38 2.35
CA ALA A 115 1.62 4.58 2.65
C ALA A 115 2.56 5.30 3.63
N GLU A 116 2.77 6.61 3.47
CA GLU A 116 3.53 7.44 4.40
C GLU A 116 2.85 7.52 5.78
N ALA A 117 1.53 7.70 5.82
CA ALA A 117 0.79 7.68 7.08
C ALA A 117 0.90 6.33 7.79
N ASN A 118 0.87 5.22 7.06
CA ASN A 118 1.11 3.88 7.61
C ASN A 118 2.53 3.74 8.17
N SER A 119 3.54 4.25 7.45
CA SER A 119 4.93 4.29 7.89
C SER A 119 5.07 5.04 9.21
N ILE A 120 4.53 6.26 9.30
CA ILE A 120 4.53 7.06 10.53
C ILE A 120 3.80 6.33 11.67
N ALA A 121 2.67 5.69 11.37
CA ALA A 121 1.82 5.03 12.36
C ALA A 121 2.41 3.74 12.96
N THR A 122 3.36 3.10 12.28
CA THR A 122 3.92 1.79 12.65
C THR A 122 5.41 1.83 12.93
N GLY A 123 6.13 2.85 12.42
CA GLY A 123 7.58 2.96 12.46
C GLY A 123 8.29 2.19 11.33
N ASP A 124 7.54 1.55 10.43
CA ASP A 124 8.11 0.79 9.32
C ASP A 124 8.26 1.63 8.05
N LYS A 125 8.99 1.14 7.04
CA LYS A 125 9.36 1.93 5.86
C LYS A 125 8.26 2.02 4.80
N ALA A 126 8.26 3.11 4.04
CA ALA A 126 7.44 3.28 2.84
C ALA A 126 8.29 3.57 1.60
N ILE A 127 7.88 3.01 0.46
CA ILE A 127 8.37 3.34 -0.89
C ILE A 127 7.19 3.89 -1.68
N THR A 128 7.20 5.18 -1.96
CA THR A 128 6.10 5.90 -2.64
C THR A 128 6.47 6.30 -4.07
N PHE A 129 5.45 6.39 -4.93
CA PHE A 129 5.61 6.71 -6.35
C PHE A 129 4.69 7.85 -6.75
N ASN A 130 5.29 8.99 -7.10
CA ASN A 130 4.51 10.16 -7.44
C ASN A 130 3.97 10.00 -8.86
N ALA A 131 2.76 10.50 -9.11
CA ALA A 131 2.04 10.40 -10.39
C ALA A 131 2.77 11.01 -11.59
N ALA A 132 3.88 11.73 -11.36
CA ALA A 132 4.72 12.30 -12.40
C ALA A 132 5.95 11.43 -12.79
N GLY A 133 6.17 10.27 -12.17
CA GLY A 133 7.51 9.66 -12.14
C GLY A 133 7.65 8.14 -12.35
N VAL A 134 6.69 7.46 -12.98
CA VAL A 134 6.87 6.11 -13.57
C VAL A 134 6.24 6.00 -14.94
#